data_AF-A0A2V8YBJ6-F1
#
_entry.id   AF-A0A2V8YBJ6-F1
#
_cell.length_a   1.000
_cell.length_b   1.000
_cell.length_c   1.000
_cell.angle_alpha   90.00
_cell.angle_beta   90.00
_cell.angle_gamma   90.00
#
_symmetry.space_group_name_H-M   'P 1'
#
loop_
_entity.id
_entity.type
_entity.pdbx_description
1 polymer ?
#
loop_
_entity_poly.entity_id
_entity_poly.type
_entity_poly.pdbx_seq_one_letter_code
_entity_poly.pdbx_strand_id
1 'polypeptide(L)'
;MSGSCAVFGSDANIGILPTGGGNDFAAALGLTGNPLQAAEKVLKGTPRSVDLVRVRTAEGRTRLCVGGGGIGLDAEAALHANRSYRHLPGRFRYIASALRALSQHLPLKVRLEFPDRDFSSVEATALLAGVLNTPTYGAALRLAPDPRINDGLLHVVLIEDEHSKRSQIAPPADGEAGSCALHK
;
A
#
# COMPACT_ATOMS: atom_id res chain seq x y z
N MET A 1 -0.27 27.83 13.33
CA MET A 1 -0.50 27.91 11.87
C MET A 1 -1.65 26.97 11.54
N SER A 2 -2.82 27.52 11.19
CA SER A 2 -4.01 26.75 10.86
C SER A 2 -3.91 26.35 9.37
N GLY A 3 -3.43 25.14 9.11
CA GLY A 3 -3.40 24.59 7.75
C GLY A 3 -4.80 24.15 7.37
N SER A 4 -5.41 24.80 6.37
CA SER A 4 -6.67 24.36 5.78
C SER A 4 -6.47 22.98 5.16
N CYS A 5 -7.24 21.99 5.62
CA CYS A 5 -7.15 20.60 5.17
C CYS A 5 -7.95 20.40 3.89
N ALA A 6 -7.47 20.95 2.78
CA ALA A 6 -8.22 20.97 1.52
C ALA A 6 -7.73 19.92 0.50
N VAL A 7 -8.55 19.63 -0.51
CA VAL A 7 -8.17 18.84 -1.67
C VAL A 7 -6.98 19.53 -2.33
N PHE A 8 -5.98 18.74 -2.71
CA PHE A 8 -4.81 19.24 -3.42
C PHE A 8 -5.22 20.11 -4.61
N GLY A 9 -4.88 21.40 -4.55
CA GLY A 9 -5.21 22.40 -5.57
C GLY A 9 -6.58 23.07 -5.44
N SER A 10 -7.27 22.97 -4.30
CA SER A 10 -8.52 23.70 -4.04
C SER A 10 -8.71 24.02 -2.55
N ASP A 11 -9.80 24.70 -2.20
CA ASP A 11 -10.22 24.96 -0.81
C ASP A 11 -11.30 23.97 -0.29
N ALA A 12 -11.69 22.98 -1.10
CA ALA A 12 -12.72 22.02 -0.73
C ALA A 12 -12.19 20.92 0.20
N ASN A 13 -13.04 20.35 1.07
CA ASN A 13 -12.69 19.16 1.86
C ASN A 13 -13.24 17.89 1.18
N ILE A 14 -12.51 16.78 1.27
CA ILE A 14 -13.00 15.45 0.79
C ILE A 14 -13.53 14.63 1.97
N GLY A 15 -14.76 14.14 1.82
CA GLY A 15 -15.34 13.09 2.67
C GLY A 15 -15.23 11.72 2.01
N ILE A 16 -14.99 10.67 2.81
CA ILE A 16 -14.83 9.29 2.32
C ILE A 16 -15.86 8.38 2.99
N LEU A 17 -16.50 7.52 2.19
CA LEU A 17 -17.44 6.53 2.68
C LEU A 17 -16.97 5.11 2.33
N PRO A 18 -16.97 4.15 3.29
CA PRO A 18 -16.47 2.79 3.08
C PRO A 18 -17.53 1.92 2.38
N THR A 19 -17.81 2.18 1.10
CA THR A 19 -18.84 1.46 0.31
C THR A 19 -18.26 0.37 -0.60
N GLY A 20 -16.93 0.26 -0.69
CA GLY A 20 -16.24 -0.68 -1.56
C GLY A 20 -15.84 -1.99 -0.89
N GLY A 21 -15.26 -2.91 -1.68
CA GLY A 21 -14.65 -4.14 -1.17
C GLY A 21 -13.25 -3.95 -0.58
N GLY A 22 -12.62 -2.80 -0.84
CA GLY A 22 -11.32 -2.39 -0.29
C GLY A 22 -11.46 -0.99 0.31
N ASN A 23 -11.49 -0.92 1.64
CA ASN A 23 -11.73 0.32 2.39
C ASN A 23 -10.54 0.69 3.28
N ASP A 24 -9.32 0.29 2.90
CA ASP A 24 -8.11 0.46 3.72
C ASP A 24 -7.86 1.94 4.08
N PHE A 25 -8.04 2.87 3.13
CA PHE A 25 -7.88 4.30 3.42
C PHE A 25 -8.99 4.86 4.33
N ALA A 26 -10.25 4.43 4.13
CA ALA A 26 -11.34 4.81 5.03
C ALA A 26 -11.09 4.26 6.44
N ALA A 27 -10.58 3.03 6.56
CA ALA A 27 -10.19 2.44 7.83
C ALA A 27 -9.05 3.23 8.51
N ALA A 28 -8.04 3.70 7.75
CA ALA A 28 -6.97 4.57 8.26
C ALA A 28 -7.49 5.93 8.76
N LEU A 29 -8.64 6.38 8.27
CA LEU A 29 -9.37 7.57 8.75
C LEU A 29 -10.29 7.27 9.96
N GLY A 30 -10.39 6.03 10.41
CA GLY A 30 -11.34 5.62 11.46
C GLY A 30 -12.80 5.51 10.98
N LEU A 31 -12.99 5.47 9.66
CA LEU A 31 -14.28 5.34 8.97
C LEU A 31 -14.50 3.87 8.57
N THR A 32 -14.70 3.02 9.57
CA THR A 32 -14.95 1.58 9.39
C THR A 32 -16.43 1.23 9.54
N GLY A 33 -16.84 0.11 8.95
CA GLY A 33 -18.16 -0.47 9.17
C GLY A 33 -19.28 0.18 8.36
N ASN A 34 -20.35 0.61 9.05
CA ASN A 34 -21.60 1.06 8.43
C ASN A 34 -21.42 2.40 7.67
N PRO A 35 -21.72 2.47 6.36
CA PRO A 35 -21.59 3.69 5.58
C PRO A 35 -22.39 4.89 6.10
N LEU A 36 -23.56 4.66 6.71
CA LEU A 36 -24.37 5.74 7.29
C LEU A 36 -23.69 6.35 8.52
N GLN A 37 -23.12 5.51 9.39
CA GLN A 37 -22.34 5.99 10.53
C GLN A 37 -21.06 6.71 10.08
N ALA A 38 -20.42 6.23 9.01
CA ALA A 38 -19.29 6.92 8.40
C ALA A 38 -19.70 8.29 7.83
N ALA A 39 -20.87 8.40 7.20
CA ALA A 39 -21.39 9.67 6.69
C ALA A 39 -21.65 10.66 7.82
N GLU A 40 -22.24 10.23 8.93
CA GLU A 40 -22.39 11.10 10.10
C GLU A 40 -21.05 11.60 10.65
N LYS A 41 -20.05 10.71 10.73
CA LYS A 41 -18.69 11.10 11.15
C LYS A 41 -18.05 12.10 10.19
N VAL A 42 -18.24 11.94 8.89
CA VAL A 42 -17.73 12.86 7.87
C VAL A 42 -18.39 14.24 7.99
N LEU A 43 -19.71 14.29 8.19
CA LEU A 43 -20.46 15.55 8.28
C LEU A 43 -20.20 16.32 9.59
N LYS A 44 -20.00 15.60 10.70
CA LYS A 44 -19.78 16.20 12.04
C LYS A 44 -18.28 16.35 12.38
N GLY A 45 -17.40 15.72 11.61
CA GLY A 45 -15.98 15.64 11.90
C GLY A 45 -15.21 16.91 11.55
N THR A 46 -14.04 17.05 12.16
CA THR A 46 -13.08 18.10 11.78
C THR A 46 -12.19 17.60 10.64
N PRO A 47 -12.04 18.37 9.55
CA PRO A 47 -11.08 18.05 8.50
C PRO A 47 -9.66 17.88 9.07
N ARG A 48 -8.91 16.93 8.50
CA ARG A 48 -7.50 16.70 8.85
C ARG A 48 -6.65 16.60 7.59
N SER A 49 -5.43 17.12 7.65
CA SER A 49 -4.49 16.99 6.57
C SER A 49 -4.05 15.54 6.46
N VAL A 50 -3.98 15.07 5.22
CA VAL A 50 -3.45 13.76 4.86
C VAL A 50 -2.45 13.97 3.76
N ASP A 51 -1.39 13.19 3.81
CA ASP A 51 -0.38 13.26 2.80
C ASP A 51 -0.80 12.49 1.55
N LEU A 52 -0.32 12.98 0.40
CA LEU A 52 -0.51 12.35 -0.89
C LEU A 52 0.83 11.80 -1.38
N VAL A 53 0.77 10.65 -2.02
CA VAL A 53 1.91 10.03 -2.68
C VAL A 53 1.89 10.42 -4.14
N ARG A 54 3.00 11.00 -4.63
CA ARG A 54 3.18 11.27 -6.05
C ARG A 54 3.92 10.13 -6.72
N VAL A 55 3.25 9.44 -7.65
CA VAL A 55 3.82 8.36 -8.44
C VAL A 55 4.10 8.87 -9.85
N ARG A 56 5.32 8.65 -10.34
CA ARG A 56 5.72 8.95 -11.72
C ARG A 56 6.25 7.68 -12.40
N THR A 57 5.71 7.36 -13.57
CA THR A 57 6.20 6.22 -14.37
C THR A 57 7.34 6.65 -15.29
N ALA A 58 8.09 5.68 -15.82
CA ALA A 58 9.17 5.92 -16.79
C ALA A 58 8.67 6.64 -18.06
N GLU A 59 7.41 6.41 -18.46
CA GLU A 59 6.77 7.10 -19.59
C GLU A 59 6.34 8.54 -19.25
N GLY A 60 6.72 9.08 -18.09
CA GLY A 60 6.43 10.45 -17.67
C GLY A 60 5.02 10.66 -17.15
N ARG A 61 4.22 9.61 -16.95
CA ARG A 61 2.86 9.74 -16.39
C ARG A 61 2.93 9.96 -14.89
N THR A 62 2.27 11.01 -14.40
CA THR A 62 2.17 11.30 -12.97
C THR A 62 0.76 11.04 -12.43
N ARG A 63 0.68 10.44 -11.24
CA ARG A 63 -0.57 10.20 -10.50
C ARG A 63 -0.37 10.55 -9.03
N LEU A 64 -1.46 10.95 -8.38
CA LEU A 64 -1.52 11.11 -6.92
C LEU A 64 -2.32 9.96 -6.34
N CYS A 65 -1.86 9.36 -5.24
CA CYS A 65 -2.62 8.36 -4.50
C CYS A 65 -2.54 8.60 -3.00
N VAL A 66 -3.56 8.13 -2.28
CA VAL A 66 -3.70 8.28 -0.82
C VAL A 66 -3.21 7.06 -0.04
N GLY A 67 -3.15 5.89 -0.69
CA GLY A 67 -2.86 4.62 -0.04
C GLY A 67 -1.42 4.17 -0.26
N GLY A 68 -1.02 4.03 -1.52
CA GLY A 68 0.23 3.39 -1.91
C GLY A 68 0.03 2.51 -3.12
N GLY A 69 1.05 1.71 -3.45
CA GLY A 69 1.03 0.77 -4.57
C GLY A 69 2.26 -0.13 -4.55
N GLY A 70 2.19 -1.25 -5.27
CA GLY A 70 3.34 -2.15 -5.44
C GLY A 70 3.43 -2.76 -6.83
N ILE A 71 4.53 -3.48 -7.04
CA ILE A 71 4.84 -4.26 -8.23
C ILE A 71 5.07 -5.73 -7.84
N GLY A 72 4.97 -6.62 -8.84
CA GLY A 72 5.09 -8.07 -8.63
C GLY A 72 3.79 -8.70 -8.17
N LEU A 73 3.87 -9.48 -7.08
CA LEU A 73 2.76 -10.23 -6.51
C LEU A 73 1.52 -9.36 -6.27
N ASP A 74 1.72 -8.10 -5.87
CA ASP A 74 0.63 -7.13 -5.66
C ASP A 74 -0.14 -6.83 -6.95
N ALA A 75 0.58 -6.55 -8.03
CA ALA A 75 -0.01 -6.25 -9.33
C ALA A 75 -0.75 -7.47 -9.90
N GLU A 76 -0.16 -8.65 -9.79
CA GLU A 76 -0.78 -9.92 -10.22
C GLU A 76 -2.04 -10.24 -9.38
N ALA A 77 -1.97 -10.07 -8.06
CA ALA A 77 -3.12 -10.25 -7.18
C ALA A 77 -4.26 -9.28 -7.54
N ALA A 78 -3.94 -8.01 -7.84
CA ALA A 78 -4.93 -7.03 -8.27
C ALA A 78 -5.60 -7.42 -9.61
N LEU A 79 -4.84 -7.97 -10.56
CA LEU A 79 -5.36 -8.47 -11.83
C LEU A 79 -6.29 -9.67 -11.63
N HIS A 80 -5.89 -10.66 -10.82
CA HIS A 80 -6.72 -11.83 -10.51
C HIS A 80 -7.98 -11.46 -9.71
N ALA A 81 -7.89 -10.50 -8.80
CA ALA A 81 -9.03 -10.01 -8.03
C ALA A 81 -10.10 -9.40 -8.93
N ASN A 82 -9.67 -8.64 -9.94
CA ASN A 82 -10.59 -7.97 -10.87
C ASN A 82 -11.17 -8.91 -11.94
N ARG A 83 -10.49 -10.03 -12.23
CA ARG A 83 -10.91 -11.01 -13.24
C ARG A 83 -11.52 -12.27 -12.61
N SER A 84 -10.67 -13.13 -12.07
CA SER A 84 -10.98 -14.52 -11.69
C SER A 84 -11.79 -14.63 -10.40
N TYR A 85 -11.63 -13.69 -9.48
CA TYR A 85 -12.23 -13.76 -8.14
C TYR A 85 -13.26 -12.66 -7.87
N ARG A 86 -13.78 -12.00 -8.92
CA ARG A 86 -14.75 -10.91 -8.79
C ARG A 86 -16.00 -11.29 -7.99
N HIS A 87 -16.37 -12.57 -8.00
CA HIS A 87 -17.54 -13.13 -7.30
C HIS A 87 -17.32 -13.30 -5.79
N LEU A 88 -16.07 -13.28 -5.31
CA LEU A 88 -15.78 -13.41 -3.89
C LEU A 88 -15.98 -12.07 -3.16
N PRO A 89 -16.60 -12.09 -1.95
CA PRO A 89 -16.84 -10.86 -1.20
C PRO A 89 -15.58 -10.35 -0.49
N GLY A 90 -15.35 -9.03 -0.59
CA GLY A 90 -14.41 -8.27 0.23
C GLY A 90 -13.00 -8.87 0.32
N ARG A 91 -12.53 -9.12 1.54
CA ARG A 91 -11.17 -9.60 1.84
C ARG A 91 -10.82 -10.96 1.21
N PHE A 92 -11.79 -11.86 1.05
CA PHE A 92 -11.54 -13.20 0.52
C PHE A 92 -11.12 -13.17 -0.94
N ARG A 93 -11.64 -12.22 -1.71
CA ARG A 93 -11.22 -11.96 -3.09
C ARG A 93 -9.72 -11.67 -3.16
N TYR A 94 -9.22 -10.82 -2.28
CA TYR A 94 -7.82 -10.44 -2.28
C TYR A 94 -6.91 -11.59 -1.83
N ILE A 95 -7.30 -12.30 -0.75
CA ILE A 95 -6.54 -13.46 -0.26
C ILE A 95 -6.44 -14.56 -1.33
N ALA A 96 -7.55 -14.92 -1.97
CA ALA A 96 -7.55 -15.93 -3.04
C ALA A 96 -6.69 -15.50 -4.24
N SER A 97 -6.74 -14.22 -4.59
CA SER A 97 -5.95 -13.66 -5.68
C SER A 97 -4.46 -13.60 -5.37
N ALA A 98 -4.10 -13.26 -4.13
CA ALA A 98 -2.72 -13.28 -3.65
C ALA A 98 -2.15 -14.70 -3.62
N LEU A 99 -2.92 -15.68 -3.14
CA LEU A 99 -2.52 -17.10 -3.18
C LEU A 99 -2.33 -17.60 -4.62
N ARG A 100 -3.22 -17.17 -5.53
CA ARG A 100 -3.11 -17.51 -6.95
C ARG A 100 -1.86 -16.88 -7.57
N ALA A 101 -1.62 -15.60 -7.33
CA ALA A 101 -0.42 -14.92 -7.82
C ALA A 101 0.85 -15.57 -7.25
N LEU A 102 0.84 -15.98 -5.98
CA LEU A 102 1.97 -16.63 -5.33
C LEU A 102 2.27 -18.00 -5.95
N SER A 103 1.22 -18.75 -6.34
CA SER A 103 1.36 -20.03 -7.04
C SER A 103 2.03 -19.92 -8.42
N GLN A 104 2.03 -18.72 -9.03
CA GLN A 104 2.67 -18.49 -10.32
C GLN A 104 4.17 -18.20 -10.20
N HIS A 105 4.67 -17.89 -9.00
CA HIS A 105 6.09 -17.73 -8.67
C HIS A 105 6.88 -16.88 -9.69
N LEU A 106 6.48 -15.61 -9.83
CA LEU A 106 7.10 -14.67 -10.76
C LEU A 106 7.95 -13.64 -10.00
N PRO A 107 9.21 -13.97 -9.64
CA PRO A 107 10.10 -13.00 -9.04
C PRO A 107 10.49 -11.92 -10.04
N LEU A 108 10.73 -10.71 -9.54
CA LEU A 108 11.24 -9.59 -10.32
C LEU A 108 12.54 -9.06 -9.72
N LYS A 109 13.43 -8.57 -10.58
CA LYS A 109 14.60 -7.82 -10.14
C LYS A 109 14.20 -6.38 -9.88
N VAL A 110 14.48 -5.89 -8.68
CA VAL A 110 14.19 -4.52 -8.26
C VAL A 110 15.47 -3.84 -7.81
N ARG A 111 15.55 -2.55 -8.12
CA ARG A 111 16.53 -1.64 -7.54
C ARG A 111 15.78 -0.49 -6.89
N LEU A 112 16.03 -0.29 -5.61
CA LEU A 112 15.48 0.79 -4.79
C LEU A 112 16.57 1.83 -4.58
N GLU A 113 16.23 3.08 -4.87
CA GLU A 113 17.12 4.23 -4.69
C GLU A 113 16.43 5.25 -3.78
N PHE A 114 17.20 5.87 -2.91
CA PHE A 114 16.72 6.81 -1.91
C PHE A 114 17.54 8.11 -2.00
N PRO A 115 17.29 8.97 -3.01
CA PRO A 115 18.16 10.09 -3.34
C PRO A 115 18.39 11.08 -2.21
N ASP A 116 17.38 11.28 -1.37
CA ASP A 116 17.37 12.26 -0.27
C ASP A 116 17.64 11.62 1.10
N ARG A 117 18.27 10.44 1.12
CA ARG A 117 18.61 9.71 2.34
C ARG A 117 20.01 9.10 2.24
N ASP A 118 20.70 9.00 3.37
CA ASP A 118 21.96 8.24 3.51
C ASP A 118 21.74 6.72 3.50
N PHE A 119 20.73 6.24 2.78
CA PHE A 119 20.48 4.82 2.59
C PHE A 119 21.17 4.33 1.32
N SER A 120 21.93 3.25 1.44
CA SER A 120 22.46 2.54 0.28
C SER A 120 21.32 2.07 -0.63
N SER A 121 21.56 2.12 -1.94
CA SER A 121 20.66 1.48 -2.91
C SER A 121 20.54 0.00 -2.60
N VAL A 122 19.33 -0.54 -2.72
CA VAL A 122 19.05 -1.97 -2.51
C VAL A 122 18.72 -2.62 -3.83
N GLU A 123 19.48 -3.65 -4.21
CA GLU A 123 19.16 -4.52 -5.34
C GLU A 123 18.72 -5.89 -4.82
N ALA A 124 17.58 -6.37 -5.29
CA ALA A 124 17.01 -7.64 -4.84
C ALA A 124 16.22 -8.35 -5.94
N THR A 125 16.14 -9.68 -5.81
CA THR A 125 15.12 -10.48 -6.49
C THR A 125 13.95 -10.63 -5.53
N ALA A 126 12.81 -10.04 -5.87
CA ALA A 126 11.67 -9.90 -4.97
C ALA A 126 10.39 -10.48 -5.57
N LEU A 127 9.54 -11.01 -4.71
CA LEU A 127 8.16 -11.36 -5.05
C LEU A 127 7.27 -10.11 -5.04
N LEU A 128 7.56 -9.15 -4.15
CA LEU A 128 6.80 -7.91 -4.01
C LEU A 128 7.73 -6.77 -3.63
N ALA A 129 7.56 -5.62 -4.29
CA ALA A 129 8.10 -4.34 -3.83
C ALA A 129 6.95 -3.33 -3.80
N GLY A 130 6.72 -2.69 -2.66
CA GLY A 130 5.60 -1.78 -2.45
C GLY A 130 5.98 -0.52 -1.68
N VAL A 131 5.22 0.53 -1.89
CA VAL A 131 5.33 1.81 -1.17
C VAL A 131 3.97 2.17 -0.60
N LEU A 132 3.90 2.44 0.71
CA LEU A 132 2.67 2.56 1.48
C LEU A 132 2.63 3.87 2.26
N ASN A 133 1.51 4.59 2.16
CA ASN A 133 1.11 5.71 3.01
C ASN A 133 0.16 5.25 4.13
N THR A 134 -0.59 4.17 3.91
CA THR A 134 -1.58 3.66 4.87
C THR A 134 -1.05 2.55 5.79
N PRO A 135 -1.58 2.44 7.02
CA PRO A 135 -1.23 1.38 7.97
C PRO A 135 -1.50 -0.03 7.46
N THR A 136 -2.51 -0.15 6.59
CA THR A 136 -2.89 -1.41 5.98
C THR A 136 -2.84 -1.31 4.46
N TYR A 137 -2.57 -2.45 3.84
CA TYR A 137 -2.54 -2.57 2.40
C TYR A 137 -3.02 -3.95 1.99
N GLY A 138 -3.97 -4.02 1.05
CA GLY A 138 -4.42 -5.29 0.51
C GLY A 138 -5.12 -6.17 1.55
N ALA A 139 -6.39 -5.84 1.86
CA ALA A 139 -7.23 -6.59 2.79
C ALA A 139 -6.77 -6.55 4.27
N ALA A 140 -6.48 -5.34 4.75
CA ALA A 140 -6.09 -5.09 6.13
C ALA A 140 -4.74 -5.72 6.57
N LEU A 141 -3.90 -6.18 5.63
CA LEU A 141 -2.55 -6.64 5.96
C LEU A 141 -1.72 -5.46 6.45
N ARG A 142 -1.22 -5.57 7.69
CA ARG A 142 -0.26 -4.62 8.24
C ARG A 142 1.12 -5.00 7.73
N LEU A 143 1.60 -4.26 6.73
CA LEU A 143 2.92 -4.49 6.13
C LEU A 143 3.99 -3.57 6.72
N ALA A 144 3.60 -2.57 7.52
CA ALA A 144 4.52 -1.69 8.22
C ALA A 144 4.04 -1.42 9.66
N PRO A 145 4.96 -1.34 10.64
CA PRO A 145 4.65 -0.96 12.01
C PRO A 145 4.51 0.58 12.10
N ASP A 146 3.31 1.05 12.40
CA ASP A 146 2.94 2.47 12.61
C ASP A 146 2.89 3.46 11.42
N PRO A 147 2.35 3.12 10.22
CA PRO A 147 2.17 4.13 9.19
C PRO A 147 1.14 5.16 9.59
N ARG A 148 1.51 6.44 9.51
CA ARG A 148 0.59 7.55 9.69
C ARG A 148 0.36 8.20 8.33
N ILE A 149 -0.90 8.51 8.06
CA ILE A 149 -1.25 9.11 6.77
C ILE A 149 -0.90 10.60 6.69
N ASN A 150 -0.21 11.17 7.68
CA ASN A 150 0.06 12.60 7.83
C ASN A 150 1.40 12.92 8.52
N ASP A 151 2.35 11.98 8.53
CA ASP A 151 3.69 12.13 9.12
C ASP A 151 4.75 12.56 8.11
N GLY A 152 4.37 12.75 6.85
CA GLY A 152 5.29 12.99 5.75
C GLY A 152 6.09 11.75 5.30
N LEU A 153 5.85 10.56 5.87
CA LEU A 153 6.64 9.35 5.64
C LEU A 153 5.96 8.24 4.80
N LEU A 154 6.64 7.73 3.79
CA LEU A 154 6.27 6.59 2.95
C LEU A 154 6.99 5.33 3.42
N HIS A 155 6.27 4.26 3.65
CA HIS A 155 6.86 2.97 4.03
C HIS A 155 7.14 2.14 2.79
N VAL A 156 8.39 1.76 2.60
CA VAL A 156 8.83 0.81 1.58
C VAL A 156 8.78 -0.59 2.17
N VAL A 157 8.18 -1.52 1.41
CA VAL A 157 8.06 -2.94 1.77
C VAL A 157 8.69 -3.75 0.65
N LEU A 158 9.62 -4.63 1.02
CA LEU A 158 10.26 -5.56 0.11
C LEU A 158 10.07 -6.98 0.63
N ILE A 159 9.52 -7.86 -0.21
CA ILE A 159 9.42 -9.29 0.06
C ILE A 159 10.35 -9.98 -0.94
N GLU A 160 11.52 -10.39 -0.46
CA GLU A 160 12.53 -11.10 -1.25
C GLU A 160 12.07 -12.51 -1.62
N ASP A 161 12.55 -13.01 -2.76
CA ASP A 161 12.41 -14.43 -3.11
C ASP A 161 13.57 -15.24 -2.51
N GLU A 162 13.30 -15.95 -1.42
CA GLU A 162 14.30 -16.83 -0.79
C GLU A 162 14.51 -18.15 -1.54
N HIS A 163 13.63 -18.54 -2.47
CA HIS A 163 13.83 -19.78 -3.25
C HIS A 163 15.05 -19.70 -4.17
N SER A 164 15.44 -18.50 -4.62
CA SER A 164 16.68 -18.31 -5.39
C SER A 164 17.95 -18.56 -4.56
N LYS A 165 17.91 -18.47 -3.23
CA LYS A 165 19.04 -18.81 -2.34
C LYS A 165 19.05 -20.30 -1.96
N ARG A 166 17.89 -20.96 -1.99
CA ARG A 166 17.68 -22.36 -1.53
C ARG A 166 18.28 -23.46 -2.42
N SER A 167 18.83 -23.14 -3.60
CA SER A 167 19.71 -24.08 -4.33
C SER A 167 21.06 -24.29 -3.63
N GLN A 168 21.38 -23.50 -2.59
CA GLN A 168 22.53 -23.71 -1.73
C GLN A 168 22.11 -23.58 -0.25
N ILE A 169 21.85 -24.74 0.37
CA ILE A 169 21.92 -25.02 1.81
C ILE A 169 20.72 -24.58 2.70
N ALA A 170 20.38 -25.46 3.64
CA ALA A 170 19.23 -25.46 4.56
C ALA A 170 19.38 -24.46 5.75
N PRO A 171 18.30 -24.17 6.52
CA PRO A 171 18.07 -22.87 7.17
C PRO A 171 18.67 -22.76 8.59
N PRO A 172 18.66 -21.55 9.17
CA PRO A 172 17.68 -21.34 10.26
C PRO A 172 16.83 -20.06 10.11
N ALA A 173 15.92 -19.92 11.07
CA ALA A 173 14.75 -19.04 11.14
C ALA A 173 15.06 -17.54 11.01
N ASP A 174 13.97 -16.79 10.77
CA ASP A 174 13.84 -15.32 10.84
C ASP A 174 13.71 -14.67 9.45
N GLY A 175 12.51 -14.80 8.86
CA GLY A 175 12.13 -14.04 7.67
C GLY A 175 11.84 -12.59 8.03
N GLU A 176 12.86 -11.73 7.98
CA GLU A 176 12.70 -10.28 8.17
C GLU A 176 12.25 -9.60 6.88
N ALA A 177 11.02 -9.06 6.89
CA ALA A 177 10.60 -8.06 5.92
C ALA A 177 11.30 -6.73 6.24
N GLY A 178 12.26 -6.32 5.41
CA GLY A 178 12.88 -5.00 5.52
C GLY A 178 11.86 -3.89 5.27
N SER A 179 11.69 -2.98 6.24
CA SER A 179 10.86 -1.77 6.10
C SER A 179 11.70 -0.52 6.29
N CYS A 180 11.55 0.45 5.39
CA CYS A 180 12.23 1.75 5.44
C CYS A 180 11.25 2.90 5.16
N ALA A 181 11.45 4.07 5.79
CA ALA A 181 10.59 5.24 5.65
C ALA A 181 11.22 6.35 4.78
N LEU A 182 10.53 6.77 3.72
CA LEU A 182 10.88 7.87 2.78
C LEU A 182 10.02 9.11 2.99
N HIS A 183 10.36 10.28 2.43
CA HIS A 183 9.44 11.42 2.43
C HIS A 183 8.46 11.38 1.24
N LYS A 184 7.26 11.91 1.42
CA LYS A 184 6.16 11.96 0.43
C LYS A 184 6.31 13.06 -0.62
#